data_AF-A0A7Y0ECW6-F1
#
_entry.id   AF-A0A7Y0ECW6-F1
#
_cell.length_a   1.000
_cell.length_b   1.000
_cell.length_c   1.000
_cell.angle_alpha   90.00
_cell.angle_beta   90.00
_cell.angle_gamma   90.00
#
_symmetry.space_group_name_H-M   'P 1'
#
loop_
_entity.id
_entity.type
_entity.pdbx_description
1 polymer ?
#
loop_
_entity_poly.entity_id
_entity_poly.type
_entity_poly.pdbx_seq_one_letter_code
_entity_poly.pdbx_strand_id
1 'polypeptide(L)'
;MRVSKVGKLIVKNYSNVISNEEINECMKVLSIEYKKVKAKVFIHKNFKGYFYFCVKNVRLLDLLGAVEERGIEKIRKNNITEGLYKRNKNEIHIFEERIRESLILKKKAFKELEDWKYVDETLWKKYEDMWTKYKIIYDLIHEMTHAIQFSKNKFTVTFKDILKKWDDKKYEIDAVTRSEAIYKKLDKDFIKILKVDGIHVYHQYEDELYVGFKYNITYKSIN
;
A
#
# COMPACT_ATOMS: atom_id res chain seq x y z
N MET A 1 -9.64 -0.42 -16.59
CA MET A 1 -8.19 -0.48 -16.32
C MET A 1 -7.55 0.74 -16.95
N ARG A 2 -6.83 1.54 -16.16
CA ARG A 2 -6.07 2.69 -16.67
C ARG A 2 -4.58 2.34 -16.64
N VAL A 3 -3.84 2.64 -17.71
CA VAL A 3 -2.41 2.33 -17.79
C VAL A 3 -1.62 3.63 -17.80
N SER A 4 -0.57 3.72 -16.98
CA SER A 4 0.41 4.81 -17.06
C SER A 4 1.84 4.27 -16.98
N LYS A 5 2.79 5.08 -17.46
CA LYS A 5 4.21 4.79 -17.40
C LYS A 5 4.90 5.92 -16.64
N VAL A 6 5.63 5.60 -15.58
CA VAL A 6 6.44 6.56 -14.83
C VAL A 6 7.87 6.05 -14.75
N GLY A 7 8.77 6.70 -15.50
CA GLY A 7 10.12 6.18 -15.70
C GLY A 7 10.07 4.78 -16.31
N LYS A 8 10.52 3.77 -15.55
CA LYS A 8 10.49 2.35 -15.95
C LYS A 8 9.35 1.53 -15.33
N LEU A 9 8.51 2.14 -14.51
CA LEU A 9 7.31 1.51 -13.96
C LEU A 9 6.19 1.50 -15.00
N ILE A 10 5.46 0.38 -15.07
CA ILE A 10 4.20 0.27 -15.81
C ILE A 10 3.09 0.07 -14.79
N VAL A 11 2.23 1.07 -14.60
CA VAL A 11 1.13 1.03 -13.63
C VAL A 11 -0.15 0.63 -14.34
N LYS A 12 -0.75 -0.48 -13.90
CA LYS A 12 -2.10 -0.93 -14.28
C LYS A 12 -3.03 -0.68 -13.11
N ASN A 13 -3.73 0.44 -13.18
CA ASN A 13 -4.61 0.92 -12.13
C ASN A 13 -6.06 0.46 -12.37
N TYR A 14 -6.57 -0.35 -11.44
CA TYR A 14 -7.98 -0.76 -11.38
C TYR A 14 -8.74 -0.07 -10.23
N SER A 15 -8.04 0.72 -9.41
CA SER A 15 -8.66 1.55 -8.37
C SER A 15 -9.61 2.55 -8.98
N ASN A 16 -10.66 2.90 -8.24
CA ASN A 16 -11.50 4.07 -8.52
C ASN A 16 -11.18 5.25 -7.60
N VAL A 17 -10.41 5.01 -6.54
CA VAL A 17 -10.10 5.99 -5.51
C VAL A 17 -8.94 6.86 -5.94
N ILE A 18 -7.86 6.28 -6.45
CA ILE A 18 -6.69 7.03 -6.94
C ILE A 18 -6.61 7.03 -8.46
N SER A 19 -6.30 8.19 -9.06
CA SER A 19 -6.10 8.37 -10.49
C SER A 19 -4.67 8.10 -10.93
N ASN A 20 -4.46 7.87 -12.23
CA ASN A 20 -3.11 7.75 -12.79
C ASN A 20 -2.33 9.06 -12.69
N GLU A 21 -3.01 10.20 -12.75
CA GLU A 21 -2.36 11.52 -12.64
C GLU A 21 -1.78 11.71 -11.23
N GLU A 22 -2.58 11.44 -10.19
CA GLU A 22 -2.13 11.48 -8.79
C GLU A 22 -0.91 10.56 -8.56
N ILE A 23 -0.97 9.32 -9.07
CA ILE A 23 0.16 8.39 -8.99
C ILE A 23 1.39 8.97 -9.70
N ASN A 24 1.23 9.47 -10.93
CA ASN A 24 2.33 10.00 -11.71
C ASN A 24 3.00 11.20 -11.01
N GLU A 25 2.21 12.13 -10.47
CA GLU A 25 2.70 13.29 -9.72
C GLU A 25 3.47 12.87 -8.45
N CYS A 26 2.94 11.93 -7.66
CA CYS A 26 3.65 11.38 -6.52
C CYS A 26 4.97 10.72 -6.92
N MET A 27 5.00 9.98 -8.03
CA MET A 27 6.22 9.32 -8.52
C MET A 27 7.24 10.32 -9.09
N LYS A 28 6.82 11.51 -9.56
CA LYS A 28 7.72 12.56 -10.08
C LYS A 28 8.59 13.16 -8.98
N VAL A 29 8.08 13.30 -7.76
CA VAL A 29 8.84 13.87 -6.63
C VAL A 29 9.83 12.88 -6.00
N LEU A 30 9.72 11.59 -6.32
CA LEU A 30 10.67 10.57 -5.85
C LEU A 30 12.07 10.75 -6.45
N SER A 31 13.06 10.19 -5.75
CA SER A 31 14.44 10.17 -6.20
C SER A 31 14.63 9.37 -7.49
N ILE A 32 15.75 9.60 -8.18
CA ILE A 32 16.05 8.94 -9.45
C ILE A 32 16.15 7.41 -9.34
N GLU A 33 16.41 6.88 -8.14
CA GLU A 33 16.46 5.46 -7.86
C GLU A 33 15.10 4.79 -8.07
N TYR A 34 14.04 5.38 -7.52
CA TYR A 34 12.66 4.91 -7.68
C TYR A 34 12.19 4.97 -9.13
N LYS A 35 12.62 6.00 -9.87
CA LYS A 35 12.32 6.15 -11.31
C LYS A 35 12.97 5.08 -12.19
N LYS A 36 14.04 4.43 -11.70
CA LYS A 36 14.77 3.35 -12.40
C LYS A 36 14.20 1.96 -12.12
N VAL A 37 13.29 1.81 -11.16
CA VAL A 37 12.66 0.52 -10.82
C VAL A 37 11.91 -0.03 -12.04
N LYS A 38 12.30 -1.24 -12.45
CA LYS A 38 11.67 -1.98 -13.56
C LYS A 38 10.64 -2.95 -13.00
N ALA A 39 9.44 -2.45 -12.68
CA ALA A 39 8.34 -3.28 -12.19
C ALA A 39 7.01 -2.98 -12.89
N LYS A 40 6.14 -3.99 -12.99
CA LYS A 40 4.73 -3.80 -13.34
C LYS A 40 3.93 -3.68 -12.06
N VAL A 41 3.27 -2.55 -11.87
CA VAL A 41 2.43 -2.28 -10.70
C VAL A 41 0.98 -2.60 -11.05
N PHE A 42 0.29 -3.34 -10.19
CA PHE A 42 -1.13 -3.64 -10.29
C PHE A 42 -1.83 -3.15 -9.03
N ILE A 43 -2.67 -2.13 -9.17
CA ILE A 43 -3.49 -1.64 -8.07
C ILE A 43 -4.88 -2.25 -8.24
N HIS A 44 -5.20 -3.26 -7.43
CA HIS A 44 -6.44 -4.01 -7.49
C HIS A 44 -7.49 -3.34 -6.61
N LYS A 45 -8.67 -3.08 -7.19
CA LYS A 45 -9.82 -2.57 -6.43
C LYS A 45 -10.28 -3.53 -5.34
N ASN A 46 -10.28 -4.83 -5.65
CA ASN A 46 -10.73 -5.89 -4.76
C ASN A 46 -10.05 -7.22 -5.09
N PHE A 47 -10.14 -8.16 -4.15
CA PHE A 47 -9.56 -9.49 -4.32
C PHE A 47 -10.18 -10.26 -5.48
N LYS A 48 -11.47 -10.03 -5.79
CA LYS A 48 -12.11 -10.65 -6.97
C LYS A 48 -11.40 -10.26 -8.27
N GLY A 49 -10.97 -9.00 -8.38
CA GLY A 49 -10.16 -8.51 -9.50
C GLY A 49 -8.80 -9.21 -9.58
N TYR A 50 -8.13 -9.39 -8.44
CA TYR A 50 -6.87 -10.15 -8.38
C TYR A 50 -7.06 -11.64 -8.70
N PHE A 51 -8.13 -12.27 -8.22
CA PHE A 51 -8.50 -13.65 -8.55
C PHE A 51 -8.69 -13.82 -10.05
N TYR A 52 -9.50 -12.94 -10.68
CA TYR A 52 -9.71 -12.97 -12.13
C TYR A 52 -8.40 -12.74 -12.90
N PHE A 53 -7.55 -11.83 -12.41
CA PHE A 53 -6.22 -11.64 -12.96
C PHE A 53 -5.37 -12.92 -12.89
N CYS A 54 -5.35 -13.63 -11.77
CA CYS A 54 -4.62 -14.89 -11.63
C CYS A 54 -5.14 -15.97 -12.58
N VAL A 55 -6.46 -16.16 -12.65
CA VAL A 55 -7.10 -17.13 -13.57
C VAL A 55 -6.77 -16.81 -15.03
N LYS A 56 -6.98 -15.56 -15.45
CA LYS A 56 -6.75 -15.12 -16.84
C LYS A 56 -5.29 -15.29 -17.29
N ASN A 57 -4.34 -15.19 -16.36
CA ASN A 57 -2.91 -15.30 -16.65
C ASN A 57 -2.33 -16.68 -16.28
N VAL A 58 -3.17 -17.68 -16.00
CA VAL A 58 -2.78 -19.06 -15.65
C VAL A 58 -1.79 -19.10 -14.47
N ARG A 59 -2.12 -18.37 -13.41
CA ARG A 59 -1.25 -18.19 -12.22
C ARG A 59 -1.73 -19.01 -11.04
N LEU A 60 -1.76 -20.33 -11.19
CA LEU A 60 -2.33 -21.24 -10.19
C LEU A 60 -1.63 -21.13 -8.81
N LEU A 61 -0.29 -21.03 -8.79
CA LEU A 61 0.46 -20.87 -7.54
C LEU A 61 0.15 -19.55 -6.83
N ASP A 62 -0.01 -18.46 -7.59
CA ASP A 62 -0.39 -17.15 -7.04
C ASP A 62 -1.81 -17.16 -6.45
N LEU A 63 -2.69 -18.00 -7.01
CA LEU A 63 -4.05 -18.20 -6.55
C LEU A 63 -4.06 -18.97 -5.22
N LEU A 64 -3.34 -20.08 -5.15
CA LEU A 64 -3.24 -20.93 -3.96
C LEU A 64 -2.67 -20.15 -2.77
N GLY A 65 -1.56 -19.45 -2.98
CA GLY A 65 -0.95 -18.63 -1.91
C GLY A 65 -1.87 -17.51 -1.42
N ALA A 66 -2.67 -16.91 -2.30
CA ALA A 66 -3.62 -15.87 -1.92
C ALA A 66 -4.85 -16.39 -1.16
N VAL A 67 -5.29 -17.60 -1.48
CA VAL A 67 -6.35 -18.30 -0.73
C VAL A 67 -5.85 -18.70 0.66
N GLU A 68 -4.65 -19.26 0.75
CA GLU A 68 -4.00 -19.62 2.00
C GLU A 68 -3.83 -18.39 2.91
N GLU A 69 -3.30 -17.30 2.35
CA GLU A 69 -3.15 -16.04 3.08
C GLU A 69 -4.48 -15.51 3.59
N ARG A 70 -5.55 -15.51 2.78
CA ARG A 70 -6.90 -15.14 3.25
C ARG A 70 -7.40 -16.03 4.39
N GLY A 71 -7.11 -17.33 4.34
CA GLY A 71 -7.43 -18.27 5.41
C GLY A 71 -6.71 -17.90 6.71
N ILE A 72 -5.40 -17.63 6.63
CA ILE A 72 -4.55 -17.26 7.77
C ILE A 72 -4.96 -15.90 8.36
N GLU A 73 -5.24 -14.90 7.51
CA GLU A 73 -5.67 -13.56 7.93
C GLU A 73 -6.94 -13.59 8.76
N LYS A 74 -7.92 -14.41 8.35
CA LYS A 74 -9.18 -14.60 9.07
C LYS A 74 -8.96 -15.13 10.49
N ILE A 75 -7.89 -15.89 10.69
CA ILE A 75 -7.51 -16.46 12.00
C ILE A 75 -6.70 -15.44 12.81
N ARG A 76 -5.76 -14.72 12.19
CA ARG A 76 -4.81 -13.84 12.90
C ARG A 76 -5.32 -12.43 13.18
N LYS A 77 -6.46 -12.01 12.61
CA LYS A 77 -7.18 -10.72 12.82
C LYS A 77 -6.40 -9.40 12.67
N ASN A 78 -5.06 -9.40 12.63
CA ASN A 78 -4.24 -8.20 12.76
C ASN A 78 -3.19 -8.00 11.64
N ASN A 79 -2.97 -8.97 10.75
CA ASN A 79 -2.00 -8.83 9.65
C ASN A 79 -2.74 -8.79 8.32
N ILE A 80 -3.25 -7.63 7.93
CA ILE A 80 -3.84 -7.44 6.60
C ILE A 80 -2.70 -7.09 5.64
N THR A 81 -2.37 -7.98 4.70
CA THR A 81 -1.33 -7.67 3.69
C THR A 81 -1.91 -6.72 2.64
N GLU A 82 -1.56 -5.45 2.70
CA GLU A 82 -2.08 -4.37 1.84
C GLU A 82 -1.30 -4.23 0.51
N GLY A 83 -0.02 -4.60 0.52
CA GLY A 83 0.89 -4.62 -0.62
C GLY A 83 1.70 -5.92 -0.72
N LEU A 84 2.20 -6.23 -1.91
CA LEU A 84 3.12 -7.35 -2.14
C LEU A 84 4.00 -7.14 -3.38
N TYR A 85 5.31 -7.30 -3.21
CA TYR A 85 6.27 -7.43 -4.29
C TYR A 85 6.56 -8.89 -4.66
N LYS A 86 6.36 -9.23 -5.93
CA LYS A 86 6.68 -10.53 -6.55
C LYS A 86 7.97 -10.44 -7.36
N ARG A 87 9.08 -10.76 -6.71
CA ARG A 87 10.44 -10.81 -7.28
C ARG A 87 10.52 -11.50 -8.64
N ASN A 88 10.02 -12.73 -8.75
CA ASN A 88 10.19 -13.58 -9.94
C ASN A 88 9.57 -12.99 -11.20
N LYS A 89 8.58 -12.11 -11.04
CA LYS A 89 7.84 -11.47 -12.13
C LYS A 89 8.16 -9.97 -12.24
N ASN A 90 8.92 -9.41 -11.28
CA ASN A 90 9.08 -7.98 -11.07
C ASN A 90 7.72 -7.25 -11.06
N GLU A 91 6.80 -7.75 -10.22
CA GLU A 91 5.44 -7.21 -10.13
C GLU A 91 5.15 -6.71 -8.72
N ILE A 92 4.50 -5.57 -8.62
CA ILE A 92 4.01 -5.00 -7.36
C ILE A 92 2.48 -5.09 -7.39
N HIS A 93 1.89 -5.58 -6.32
CA HIS A 93 0.45 -5.73 -6.16
C HIS A 93 0.01 -4.91 -4.95
N ILE A 94 -0.90 -3.96 -5.15
CA ILE A 94 -1.52 -3.17 -4.07
C ILE A 94 -3.01 -3.51 -4.03
N PHE A 95 -3.57 -3.73 -2.84
CA PHE A 95 -4.94 -4.20 -2.63
C PHE A 95 -5.80 -3.14 -1.92
N GLU A 96 -6.52 -2.33 -2.69
CA GLU A 96 -7.35 -1.23 -2.18
C GLU A 96 -8.41 -1.70 -1.16
N GLU A 97 -9.08 -2.83 -1.43
CA GLU A 97 -10.08 -3.41 -0.52
C GLU A 97 -9.50 -3.70 0.87
N ARG A 98 -8.25 -4.16 0.93
CA ARG A 98 -7.57 -4.50 2.19
C ARG A 98 -7.18 -3.26 2.99
N ILE A 99 -6.73 -2.22 2.29
CA ILE A 99 -6.50 -0.90 2.87
C ILE A 99 -7.80 -0.36 3.49
N ARG A 100 -8.93 -0.49 2.79
CA ARG A 100 -10.23 -0.06 3.30
C ARG A 100 -10.72 -0.91 4.47
N GLU A 101 -10.52 -2.22 4.43
CA GLU A 101 -10.83 -3.12 5.54
C GLU A 101 -10.08 -2.70 6.82
N SER A 102 -8.80 -2.33 6.71
CA SER A 102 -8.03 -1.84 7.86
C SER A 102 -8.55 -0.50 8.39
N LEU A 103 -8.99 0.41 7.51
CA LEU A 103 -9.65 1.67 7.92
C LEU A 103 -11.02 1.43 8.57
N ILE A 104 -11.81 0.45 8.11
CA ILE A 104 -13.10 0.09 8.72
C ILE A 104 -12.91 -0.44 10.15
N LEU A 105 -11.85 -1.19 10.40
CA LEU A 105 -11.50 -1.60 11.77
C LEU A 105 -11.21 -0.38 12.66
N LYS A 106 -10.53 0.64 12.13
CA LYS A 106 -10.31 1.91 12.84
C LYS A 106 -11.61 2.71 13.03
N LYS A 107 -12.55 2.69 12.07
CA LYS A 107 -13.89 3.30 12.20
C LYS A 107 -14.61 2.81 13.46
N LYS A 108 -14.53 1.52 13.75
CA LYS A 108 -15.16 0.93 14.96
C LYS A 108 -14.60 1.55 16.23
N ALA A 109 -13.27 1.74 16.30
CA ALA A 109 -12.64 2.41 17.43
C ALA A 109 -13.05 3.89 17.51
N PHE A 110 -13.15 4.60 16.38
CA PHE A 110 -13.58 6.00 16.40
C PHE A 110 -15.04 6.18 16.85
N LYS A 111 -15.93 5.22 16.57
CA LYS A 111 -17.32 5.24 17.02
C LYS A 111 -17.47 5.28 18.54
N GLU A 112 -16.43 4.90 19.28
CA GLU A 112 -16.41 4.93 20.74
C GLU A 112 -16.07 6.35 21.29
N LEU A 113 -15.64 7.28 20.43
CA LEU A 113 -15.33 8.66 20.79
C LEU A 113 -16.58 9.54 20.77
N GLU A 114 -16.71 10.46 21.73
CA GLU A 114 -17.87 11.36 21.83
C GLU A 114 -18.07 12.24 20.58
N ASP A 115 -16.97 12.75 20.03
CA ASP A 115 -16.99 13.63 18.86
C ASP A 115 -17.47 12.92 17.58
N TRP A 116 -17.55 11.59 17.59
CA TRP A 116 -18.01 10.81 16.44
C TRP A 116 -19.46 11.11 16.05
N LYS A 117 -20.27 11.61 16.98
CA LYS A 117 -21.67 12.02 16.71
C LYS A 117 -21.77 13.10 15.61
N TYR A 118 -20.69 13.82 15.33
CA TYR A 118 -20.61 14.84 14.28
C TYR A 118 -20.09 14.31 12.94
N VAL A 119 -19.73 13.03 12.85
CA VAL A 119 -19.22 12.40 11.63
C VAL A 119 -20.32 11.58 10.97
N ASP A 120 -20.95 12.15 9.94
CA ASP A 120 -21.88 11.40 9.10
C ASP A 120 -21.16 10.44 8.13
N GLU A 121 -21.92 9.52 7.52
CA GLU A 121 -21.38 8.53 6.58
C GLU A 121 -20.76 9.15 5.32
N THR A 122 -21.21 10.34 4.91
CA THR A 122 -20.68 11.06 3.74
C THR A 122 -19.30 11.62 4.04
N LEU A 123 -19.14 12.26 5.20
CA LEU A 123 -17.88 12.78 5.71
C LEU A 123 -16.88 11.65 5.96
N TRP A 124 -17.34 10.56 6.60
CA TRP A 124 -16.52 9.36 6.77
C TRP A 124 -15.98 8.86 5.44
N LYS A 125 -16.86 8.65 4.44
CA LYS A 125 -16.47 8.12 3.14
C LYS A 125 -15.46 9.02 2.43
N LYS A 126 -15.61 10.34 2.56
CA LYS A 126 -14.64 11.31 2.03
C LYS A 126 -13.26 11.11 2.65
N TYR A 127 -13.16 10.98 3.97
CA TYR A 127 -11.89 10.73 4.66
C TYR A 127 -11.33 9.34 4.36
N GLU A 128 -12.16 8.31 4.32
CA GLU A 128 -11.78 6.96 3.92
C GLU A 128 -11.15 6.95 2.51
N ASP A 129 -11.74 7.66 1.54
CA ASP A 129 -11.19 7.78 0.19
C ASP A 129 -9.83 8.49 0.19
N MET A 130 -9.70 9.60 0.93
CA MET A 130 -8.43 10.33 1.05
C MET A 130 -7.34 9.46 1.66
N TRP A 131 -7.62 8.81 2.78
CA TRP A 131 -6.65 7.96 3.48
C TRP A 131 -6.29 6.72 2.65
N THR A 132 -7.25 6.16 1.92
CA THR A 132 -7.00 5.04 1.00
C THR A 132 -6.02 5.46 -0.10
N LYS A 133 -6.18 6.66 -0.72
CA LYS A 133 -5.22 7.17 -1.71
C LYS A 133 -3.80 7.25 -1.13
N TYR A 134 -3.69 7.82 0.07
CA TYR A 134 -2.41 8.01 0.73
C TYR A 134 -1.72 6.66 1.02
N LYS A 135 -2.45 5.70 1.58
CA LYS A 135 -1.91 4.36 1.86
C LYS A 135 -1.52 3.59 0.60
N ILE A 136 -2.26 3.74 -0.52
CA ILE A 136 -1.85 3.14 -1.79
C ILE A 136 -0.46 3.64 -2.22
N ILE A 137 -0.17 4.94 -2.08
CA ILE A 137 1.16 5.49 -2.39
C ILE A 137 2.19 5.01 -1.36
N TYR A 138 1.78 4.81 -0.10
CA TYR A 138 2.65 4.27 0.96
C TYR A 138 3.13 2.87 0.62
N ASP A 139 2.18 1.96 0.40
CA ASP A 139 2.49 0.59 0.07
C ASP A 139 3.25 0.50 -1.25
N LEU A 140 2.90 1.34 -2.25
CA LEU A 140 3.65 1.36 -3.50
C LEU A 140 5.13 1.72 -3.30
N ILE A 141 5.43 2.75 -2.50
CA ILE A 141 6.82 3.13 -2.22
C ILE A 141 7.53 2.02 -1.45
N HIS A 142 6.86 1.41 -0.47
CA HIS A 142 7.39 0.29 0.30
C HIS A 142 7.75 -0.91 -0.59
N GLU A 143 6.83 -1.34 -1.45
CA GLU A 143 7.08 -2.44 -2.38
C GLU A 143 8.14 -2.10 -3.45
N MET A 144 8.25 -0.82 -3.83
CA MET A 144 9.35 -0.36 -4.67
C MET A 144 10.69 -0.41 -3.94
N THR A 145 10.73 -0.15 -2.64
CA THR A 145 11.93 -0.30 -1.82
C THR A 145 12.41 -1.75 -1.82
N HIS A 146 11.51 -2.72 -1.68
CA HIS A 146 11.82 -4.14 -1.84
C HIS A 146 12.41 -4.45 -3.22
N ALA A 147 11.81 -3.92 -4.28
CA ALA A 147 12.33 -4.08 -5.64
C ALA A 147 13.73 -3.49 -5.83
N ILE A 148 14.00 -2.34 -5.21
CA ILE A 148 15.31 -1.66 -5.23
C ILE A 148 16.35 -2.49 -4.48
N GLN A 149 16.07 -2.90 -3.25
CA GLN A 149 16.96 -3.74 -2.44
C GLN A 149 17.33 -5.00 -3.19
N PHE A 150 16.34 -5.65 -3.82
CA PHE A 150 16.57 -6.82 -4.64
C PHE A 150 17.50 -6.54 -5.85
N SER A 151 17.30 -5.42 -6.54
CA SER A 151 18.14 -5.07 -7.69
C SER A 151 19.61 -4.80 -7.32
N LYS A 152 19.86 -4.31 -6.10
CA LYS A 152 21.19 -3.99 -5.57
C LYS A 152 21.90 -5.22 -5.02
N ASN A 153 21.19 -6.05 -4.28
CA ASN A 153 21.70 -7.29 -3.73
C ASN A 153 21.42 -8.40 -4.73
N LYS A 154 22.32 -8.57 -5.73
CA LYS A 154 22.28 -9.66 -6.73
C LYS A 154 22.37 -11.05 -6.06
N PHE A 155 21.31 -11.49 -5.39
CA PHE A 155 21.23 -12.83 -4.83
C PHE A 155 20.99 -13.85 -5.94
N THR A 156 21.80 -14.91 -5.94
CA THR A 156 21.52 -16.16 -6.65
C THR A 156 20.14 -16.66 -6.21
N VAL A 157 19.23 -16.80 -7.18
CA VAL A 157 17.88 -17.32 -6.95
C VAL A 157 18.01 -18.83 -6.77
N THR A 158 17.71 -19.38 -5.60
CA THR A 158 17.47 -20.82 -5.48
C THR A 158 15.98 -21.12 -5.57
N PHE A 159 15.63 -22.34 -6.00
CA PHE A 159 14.23 -22.77 -6.15
C PHE A 159 13.43 -22.66 -4.82
N LYS A 160 14.12 -22.70 -3.67
CA LYS A 160 13.54 -22.45 -2.35
C LYS A 160 13.08 -21.00 -2.13
N ASP A 161 13.71 -20.04 -2.81
CA ASP A 161 13.36 -18.60 -2.73
C ASP A 161 12.15 -18.22 -3.60
N ILE A 162 11.70 -19.13 -4.47
CA ILE A 162 10.51 -18.95 -5.30
C ILE A 162 9.22 -19.10 -4.48
N LEU A 163 9.27 -19.94 -3.43
CA LEU A 163 8.14 -20.25 -2.54
C LEU A 163 8.16 -19.46 -1.23
N LYS A 164 9.33 -18.97 -0.79
CA LYS A 164 9.42 -18.09 0.38
C LYS A 164 8.94 -16.69 0.03
N LYS A 165 7.87 -16.23 0.69
CA LYS A 165 7.68 -14.80 0.90
C LYS A 165 8.97 -14.22 1.46
N TRP A 166 9.29 -13.00 1.06
CA TRP A 166 10.47 -12.29 1.53
C TRP A 166 10.24 -11.87 3.00
N ASP A 167 10.26 -12.86 3.90
CA ASP A 167 9.95 -12.76 5.33
C ASP A 167 11.25 -12.79 6.16
N ASP A 168 12.39 -12.46 5.56
CA ASP A 168 13.59 -12.21 6.37
C ASP A 168 13.43 -10.83 7.02
N LYS A 169 13.07 -10.88 8.31
CA LYS A 169 12.79 -9.74 9.20
C LYS A 169 13.78 -8.60 9.02
N LYS A 170 15.06 -8.89 8.75
CA LYS A 170 16.09 -7.87 8.52
C LYS A 170 15.79 -6.98 7.30
N TYR A 171 15.36 -7.58 6.19
CA TYR A 171 15.09 -6.81 4.97
C TYR A 171 13.78 -6.06 5.04
N GLU A 172 12.77 -6.62 5.70
CA GLU A 172 11.53 -5.92 5.99
C GLU A 172 11.80 -4.68 6.84
N ILE A 173 12.62 -4.80 7.89
CA ILE A 173 13.04 -3.65 8.70
C ILE A 173 13.78 -2.60 7.86
N ASP A 174 14.72 -2.99 6.99
CA ASP A 174 15.43 -2.04 6.10
C ASP A 174 14.47 -1.39 5.08
N ALA A 175 13.50 -2.14 4.56
CA ALA A 175 12.52 -1.63 3.61
C ALA A 175 11.60 -0.60 4.27
N VAL A 176 11.09 -0.92 5.46
CA VAL A 176 10.29 0.00 6.28
C VAL A 176 11.10 1.26 6.61
N THR A 177 12.33 1.12 7.11
CA THR A 177 13.19 2.26 7.48
C THR A 177 13.44 3.21 6.32
N ARG A 178 13.71 2.68 5.12
CA ARG A 178 13.92 3.51 3.91
C ARG A 178 12.64 4.15 3.41
N SER A 179 11.54 3.41 3.44
CA SER A 179 10.21 3.92 3.08
C SER A 179 9.83 5.08 3.99
N GLU A 180 10.03 4.91 5.29
CA GLU A 180 9.83 5.94 6.31
C GLU A 180 10.67 7.19 6.02
N ALA A 181 11.96 7.03 5.73
CA ALA A 181 12.83 8.18 5.44
C ALA A 181 12.32 9.00 4.23
N ILE A 182 11.76 8.32 3.23
CA ILE A 182 11.14 8.97 2.07
C ILE A 182 9.85 9.68 2.46
N TYR A 183 9.00 9.01 3.25
CA TYR A 183 7.75 9.57 3.74
C TYR A 183 7.99 10.82 4.59
N LYS A 184 8.88 10.75 5.58
CA LYS A 184 9.27 11.92 6.39
C LYS A 184 9.73 13.10 5.54
N LYS A 185 10.43 12.84 4.43
CA LYS A 185 10.93 13.88 3.53
C LYS A 185 9.85 14.47 2.62
N LEU A 186 8.93 13.64 2.13
CA LEU A 186 7.97 14.00 1.06
C LEU A 186 6.52 14.07 1.53
N ASP A 187 6.25 13.88 2.82
CA ASP A 187 4.89 13.84 3.38
C ASP A 187 4.05 15.04 2.94
N LYS A 188 4.58 16.26 3.10
CA LYS A 188 3.90 17.49 2.70
C LYS A 188 3.58 17.55 1.20
N ASP A 189 4.48 17.04 0.36
CA ASP A 189 4.28 16.99 -1.09
C ASP A 189 3.20 15.98 -1.44
N PHE A 190 3.20 14.79 -0.83
CA PHE A 190 2.17 13.79 -1.03
C PHE A 190 0.79 14.26 -0.54
N ILE A 191 0.72 14.90 0.63
CA ILE A 191 -0.49 15.49 1.16
C ILE A 191 -1.08 16.49 0.17
N LYS A 192 -0.23 17.37 -0.38
CA LYS A 192 -0.62 18.39 -1.35
C LYS A 192 -1.06 17.80 -2.69
N ILE A 193 -0.30 16.85 -3.24
CA ILE A 193 -0.59 16.20 -4.54
C ILE A 193 -1.91 15.43 -4.46
N LEU A 194 -2.09 14.62 -3.41
CA LEU A 194 -3.26 13.76 -3.24
C LEU A 194 -4.48 14.49 -2.67
N LYS A 195 -4.30 15.75 -2.25
CA LYS A 195 -5.31 16.58 -1.59
C LYS A 195 -5.93 15.84 -0.40
N VAL A 196 -5.10 15.20 0.41
CA VAL A 196 -5.54 14.45 1.59
C VAL A 196 -5.45 15.33 2.83
N ASP A 197 -6.27 15.01 3.83
CA ASP A 197 -6.28 15.70 5.10
C ASP A 197 -6.40 14.68 6.25
N GLY A 198 -5.94 15.07 7.42
CA GLY A 198 -6.16 14.31 8.64
C GLY A 198 -5.49 12.93 8.64
N ILE A 199 -4.36 12.77 7.95
CA ILE A 199 -3.53 11.57 8.02
C ILE A 199 -2.09 11.96 8.29
N HIS A 200 -1.49 11.31 9.28
CA HIS A 200 -0.09 11.46 9.61
C HIS A 200 0.53 10.09 9.85
N VAL A 201 1.63 9.81 9.16
CA VAL A 201 2.43 8.62 9.43
C VAL A 201 3.28 8.91 10.67
N TYR A 202 3.19 8.05 11.68
CA TYR A 202 4.06 8.08 12.83
C TYR A 202 4.78 6.74 12.95
N HIS A 203 5.96 6.78 13.55
CA HIS A 203 6.80 5.60 13.67
C HIS A 203 7.20 5.48 15.13
N GLN A 204 7.03 4.29 15.69
CA GLN A 204 7.44 3.98 17.05
C GLN A 204 8.50 2.87 17.00
N TYR A 205 9.56 3.08 17.75
CA TYR A 205 10.58 2.06 18.02
C TYR A 205 10.32 1.54 19.43
N GLU A 206 9.58 0.45 19.54
CA GLU A 206 9.38 -0.29 20.80
C GLU A 206 9.85 -1.73 20.56
N ASP A 207 11.18 -1.94 20.58
CA ASP A 207 11.89 -3.21 20.33
C ASP A 207 11.67 -3.87 18.94
N GLU A 208 10.66 -3.44 18.20
CA GLU A 208 10.38 -3.71 16.79
C GLU A 208 10.03 -2.40 16.06
N LEU A 209 10.39 -2.29 14.78
CA LEU A 209 10.06 -1.13 13.95
C LEU A 209 8.57 -1.20 13.57
N TYR A 210 7.75 -0.32 14.15
CA TYR A 210 6.33 -0.22 13.85
C TYR A 210 6.01 1.06 13.06
N VAL A 211 5.32 0.88 11.93
CA VAL A 211 4.70 2.01 11.20
C VAL A 211 3.24 2.12 11.61
N GLY A 212 2.92 3.26 12.20
CA GLY A 212 1.57 3.64 12.55
C GLY A 212 1.04 4.75 11.64
N PHE A 213 -0.29 4.78 11.50
CA PHE A 213 -0.98 5.89 10.87
C PHE A 213 -1.94 6.49 11.89
N LYS A 214 -1.81 7.79 12.13
CA LYS A 214 -2.76 8.56 12.91
C LYS A 214 -3.75 9.20 11.94
N TYR A 215 -5.03 8.95 12.18
CA TYR A 215 -6.10 9.50 11.37
C TYR A 215 -6.93 10.47 12.22
N ASN A 216 -7.22 11.63 11.68
CA ASN A 216 -8.00 12.69 12.31
C ASN A 216 -9.08 13.14 11.33
N ILE A 217 -10.31 13.33 11.79
CA ILE A 217 -11.38 13.91 10.99
C ILE A 217 -11.56 15.34 11.46
N THR A 218 -11.41 16.32 10.56
CA THR A 218 -11.67 17.71 10.87
C THR A 218 -13.08 18.06 10.44
N TYR A 219 -13.94 18.33 11.42
CA TYR A 219 -15.26 18.90 11.19
C TYR A 219 -15.15 20.43 11.30
N LYS A 220 -15.40 21.15 10.21
CA LYS A 220 -15.68 22.59 10.30
C LYS A 220 -17.17 22.71 10.54
N SER A 221 -17.59 23.21 11.71
CA SER A 221 -18.99 23.61 11.86
C SER A 221 -19.24 24.73 10.85
N ILE A 222 -20.25 24.52 10.00
CA ILE A 222 -20.86 25.65 9.29
C ILE A 222 -21.67 26.34 10.38
N ASN A 223 -21.13 27.45 10.91
CA ASN A 223 -21.91 28.38 11.72
C ASN A 223 -22.93 29.10 10.85
#